data_AF-A0A085VF11-F1
#
_entry.id   AF-A0A085VF11-F1
#
_cell.length_a   1.000
_cell.length_b   1.000
_cell.length_c   1.000
_cell.angle_alpha   90.00
_cell.angle_beta   90.00
_cell.angle_gamma   90.00
#
_symmetry.space_group_name_H-M   'P 1'
#
loop_
_entity.id
_entity.type
_entity.pdbx_description
1 polymer ?
#
loop_
_entity_poly.entity_id
_entity_poly.type
_entity_poly.pdbx_seq_one_letter_code
_entity_poly.pdbx_strand_id
1 'polypeptide(L)'
;MTDSTDTSQETLTAKEQYSIVIEKSDHLPAAKVVGEFVLDSLINSSGESQKIRELREEIKSAISEADDDKAHSLMLELKTIKDEEQANATALAEISQKFSISQILSSYSKDPAFEEIAYGLALQVLNKTQQALANPVKTKTQRAKTEKTPSDKPKLASAYVINKGDDSVVMTIRAGRAAANLSQDADAFAFLGFKVEKDADLKEFLVPANFTDKMGAEHQASRPSIIRAIEEKTAFEGFTVTPYQPEE
;
A
#
# COMPACT_ATOMS: atom_id res chain seq x y z
N MET A 1 13.33 -21.30 -36.03
CA MET A 1 12.07 -21.07 -35.29
C MET A 1 12.30 -19.87 -34.39
N THR A 2 11.92 -18.68 -34.86
CA THR A 2 11.88 -17.46 -34.05
C THR A 2 10.44 -17.31 -33.63
N ASP A 3 10.17 -17.58 -32.35
CA ASP A 3 8.86 -17.42 -31.76
C ASP A 3 8.56 -15.93 -31.67
N SER A 4 7.56 -15.48 -32.41
CA SER A 4 7.07 -14.12 -32.45
C SER A 4 6.00 -13.94 -31.37
N THR A 5 6.39 -13.39 -30.23
CA THR A 5 5.44 -12.91 -29.21
C THR A 5 5.77 -11.47 -28.86
N ASP A 6 5.54 -10.54 -29.78
CA ASP A 6 5.46 -9.12 -29.42
C ASP A 6 4.70 -8.30 -30.46
N THR A 7 3.41 -8.57 -30.65
CA THR A 7 2.59 -7.83 -31.63
C THR A 7 1.14 -7.63 -31.20
N SER A 8 0.85 -7.67 -29.90
CA SER A 8 -0.53 -7.51 -29.39
C SER A 8 -0.75 -6.30 -28.49
N GLN A 9 0.24 -5.43 -28.29
CA GLN A 9 0.07 -4.20 -27.49
C GLN A 9 -0.27 -2.94 -28.32
N GLU A 10 -0.14 -2.98 -29.65
CA GLU A 10 -0.28 -1.78 -30.51
C GLU A 10 -1.74 -1.40 -30.88
N THR A 11 -2.75 -2.18 -30.48
CA THR A 11 -4.17 -1.89 -30.81
C THR A 11 -5.05 -1.55 -29.60
N LEU A 12 -4.48 -1.45 -28.39
CA LEU A 12 -5.24 -1.11 -27.18
C LEU A 12 -5.31 0.40 -27.01
N THR A 13 -6.46 0.92 -26.58
CA THR A 13 -6.59 2.34 -26.23
C THR A 13 -5.69 2.69 -25.05
N ALA A 14 -5.29 3.96 -24.92
CA ALA A 14 -4.45 4.42 -23.81
C ALA A 14 -5.09 4.12 -22.42
N LYS A 15 -6.43 4.12 -22.35
CA LYS A 15 -7.18 3.72 -21.15
C LYS A 15 -7.01 2.23 -20.84
N GLU A 16 -7.13 1.37 -21.85
CA GLU A 16 -6.95 -0.08 -21.70
C GLU A 16 -5.50 -0.42 -21.36
N GLN A 17 -4.52 0.23 -22.01
CA GLN A 17 -3.11 0.10 -21.67
C GLN A 17 -2.83 0.54 -20.23
N TYR A 18 -3.38 1.67 -19.78
CA TYR A 18 -3.27 2.12 -18.39
C TYR A 18 -3.86 1.10 -17.40
N SER A 19 -5.07 0.58 -17.67
CA SER A 19 -5.70 -0.43 -16.80
C SER A 19 -4.89 -1.74 -16.74
N ILE A 20 -4.33 -2.18 -17.86
CA ILE A 20 -3.50 -3.39 -17.91
C ILE A 20 -2.20 -3.17 -17.14
N VAL A 21 -1.56 -2.01 -17.29
CA VAL A 21 -0.30 -1.69 -16.60
C VAL A 21 -0.54 -1.53 -15.10
N ILE A 22 -1.59 -0.86 -14.65
CA ILE A 22 -1.86 -0.69 -13.21
C ILE A 22 -2.23 -2.02 -12.51
N GLU A 23 -2.91 -2.92 -13.23
CA GLU A 23 -3.29 -4.26 -12.75
C GLU A 23 -2.11 -5.25 -12.75
N LYS A 24 -1.26 -5.23 -13.79
CA LYS A 24 -0.13 -6.18 -13.93
C LYS A 24 1.16 -5.74 -13.24
N SER A 25 1.31 -4.46 -12.91
CA SER A 25 2.62 -3.92 -12.53
C SER A 25 3.04 -4.14 -11.08
N ASP A 26 4.32 -4.49 -10.94
CA ASP A 26 5.19 -4.30 -9.76
C ASP A 26 5.52 -2.81 -9.50
N HIS A 27 4.73 -1.87 -10.04
CA HIS A 27 4.95 -0.45 -9.78
C HIS A 27 4.77 -0.17 -8.29
N LEU A 28 5.68 0.64 -7.73
CA LEU A 28 5.62 1.07 -6.34
C LEU A 28 4.21 1.64 -6.06
N PRO A 29 3.56 1.33 -4.92
CA PRO A 29 2.21 1.83 -4.62
C PRO A 29 2.06 3.35 -4.82
N ALA A 30 3.13 4.09 -4.55
CA ALA A 30 3.28 5.50 -4.85
C ALA A 30 3.03 5.89 -6.33
N ALA A 31 3.55 5.13 -7.29
CA ALA A 31 3.38 5.43 -8.71
C ALA A 31 1.93 5.25 -9.15
N LYS A 32 1.21 4.30 -8.55
CA LYS A 32 -0.23 4.11 -8.77
C LYS A 32 -1.04 5.31 -8.24
N VAL A 33 -0.72 5.76 -7.03
CA VAL A 33 -1.32 6.96 -6.41
C VAL A 33 -1.09 8.23 -7.25
N VAL A 34 0.11 8.41 -7.81
CA VAL A 34 0.42 9.55 -8.69
C VAL A 34 -0.38 9.48 -10.00
N GLY A 35 -0.47 8.29 -10.63
CA GLY A 35 -1.25 8.11 -11.86
C GLY A 35 -2.76 8.33 -11.65
N GLU A 36 -3.31 7.81 -10.55
CA GLU A 36 -4.71 8.02 -10.17
C GLU A 36 -4.98 9.50 -9.88
N PHE A 37 -4.09 10.19 -9.18
CA PHE A 37 -4.22 11.63 -8.91
C PHE A 37 -4.26 12.48 -10.18
N VAL A 38 -3.43 12.17 -11.18
CA VAL A 38 -3.44 12.89 -12.47
C VAL A 38 -4.76 12.67 -13.19
N LEU A 39 -5.29 11.45 -13.18
CA LEU A 39 -6.58 11.15 -13.78
C LEU A 39 -7.72 11.82 -13.00
N ASP A 40 -7.68 11.81 -11.68
CA ASP A 40 -8.68 12.47 -10.82
C ASP A 40 -8.69 13.98 -11.06
N SER A 41 -7.51 14.61 -11.15
CA SER A 41 -7.36 16.04 -11.42
C SER A 41 -7.81 16.46 -12.82
N LEU A 42 -7.70 15.58 -13.82
CA LEU A 42 -8.06 15.90 -15.21
C LEU A 42 -9.47 15.46 -15.59
N ILE A 43 -10.00 14.38 -14.98
CA ILE A 43 -11.29 13.77 -15.32
C ILE A 43 -12.36 14.19 -14.30
N ASN A 44 -12.05 14.14 -13.01
CA ASN A 44 -13.02 14.37 -11.93
C ASN A 44 -13.02 15.81 -11.40
N SER A 45 -12.10 16.68 -11.84
CA SER A 45 -12.19 18.13 -11.60
C SER A 45 -13.41 18.78 -12.25
N SER A 46 -14.11 18.05 -13.12
CA SER A 46 -15.40 18.44 -13.71
C SER A 46 -16.62 18.09 -12.84
N GLY A 47 -16.44 17.44 -11.69
CA GLY A 47 -17.53 16.91 -10.86
C GLY A 47 -18.22 17.95 -9.96
N GLU A 48 -19.07 18.78 -10.56
CA GLU A 48 -19.78 19.93 -9.97
C GLU A 48 -18.85 21.04 -9.46
N SER A 49 -19.02 22.25 -10.01
CA SER A 49 -18.34 23.46 -9.51
C SER A 49 -18.50 23.55 -7.99
N GLN A 50 -17.39 23.73 -7.27
CA GLN A 50 -17.40 23.82 -5.81
C GLN A 50 -18.41 24.87 -5.30
N LYS A 51 -18.62 25.94 -6.08
CA LYS A 51 -19.65 26.96 -5.86
C LYS A 51 -21.08 26.41 -5.85
N ILE A 52 -21.41 25.41 -6.69
CA ILE A 52 -22.73 24.77 -6.72
C ILE A 52 -22.95 23.96 -5.44
N ARG A 53 -21.90 23.32 -4.92
CA ARG A 53 -21.97 22.57 -3.66
C ARG A 53 -22.17 23.50 -2.47
N GLU A 54 -21.39 24.57 -2.41
CA GLU A 54 -21.50 25.61 -1.38
C GLU A 54 -22.89 26.27 -1.39
N LEU A 55 -23.41 26.67 -2.57
CA LEU A 55 -24.76 27.21 -2.71
C LEU A 55 -25.85 26.24 -2.23
N ARG A 56 -25.72 24.93 -2.50
CA ARG A 56 -26.68 23.94 -2.01
C ARG A 56 -26.66 23.80 -0.49
N GLU A 57 -25.48 23.90 0.13
CA GLU A 57 -25.36 23.90 1.59
C GLU A 57 -25.96 25.17 2.21
N GLU A 58 -25.71 26.34 1.61
CA GLU A 58 -26.28 27.60 2.07
C GLU A 58 -27.81 27.66 1.91
N ILE A 59 -28.35 27.15 0.80
CA ILE A 59 -29.80 26.99 0.61
C ILE A 59 -30.38 26.08 1.68
N LYS A 60 -29.71 24.96 1.99
CA LYS A 60 -30.16 24.04 3.04
C LYS A 60 -30.13 24.69 4.43
N SER A 61 -29.12 25.52 4.72
CA SER A 61 -29.05 26.30 5.96
C SER A 61 -30.17 27.33 6.04
N ALA A 62 -30.38 28.11 4.99
CA ALA A 62 -31.44 29.12 4.93
C ALA A 62 -32.85 28.52 5.10
N ILE A 63 -33.11 27.36 4.48
CA ILE A 63 -34.36 26.60 4.67
C ILE A 63 -34.48 26.11 6.12
N SER A 64 -33.39 25.66 6.73
CA SER A 64 -33.41 25.19 8.12
C SER A 64 -33.62 26.33 9.14
N GLU A 65 -33.19 27.54 8.78
CA GLU A 65 -33.36 28.77 9.55
C GLU A 65 -34.72 29.46 9.30
N ALA A 66 -35.55 28.89 8.41
CA ALA A 66 -36.81 29.47 7.94
C ALA A 66 -36.65 30.89 7.33
N ASP A 67 -35.50 31.16 6.74
CA ASP A 67 -35.21 32.39 5.98
C ASP A 67 -35.55 32.18 4.50
N ASP A 68 -36.85 32.27 4.21
CA ASP A 68 -37.42 32.00 2.87
C ASP A 68 -36.91 32.99 1.80
N ASP A 69 -36.68 34.25 2.18
CA ASP A 69 -36.19 35.29 1.27
C ASP A 69 -34.75 34.99 0.82
N LYS A 70 -33.89 34.61 1.77
CA LYS A 70 -32.51 34.21 1.48
C LYS A 70 -32.44 32.90 0.69
N ALA A 71 -33.26 31.91 1.05
CA ALA A 71 -33.35 30.65 0.33
C ALA A 71 -33.76 30.87 -1.14
N HIS A 72 -34.76 31.73 -1.40
CA HIS A 72 -35.21 32.03 -2.75
C HIS A 72 -34.15 32.77 -3.58
N SER A 73 -33.43 33.72 -2.98
CA SER A 73 -32.31 34.42 -3.65
C SER A 73 -31.21 33.45 -4.09
N LEU A 74 -30.75 32.58 -3.17
CA LEU A 74 -29.70 31.60 -3.45
C LEU A 74 -30.16 30.56 -4.49
N MET A 75 -31.45 30.21 -4.51
CA MET A 75 -32.00 29.29 -5.49
C MET A 75 -32.06 29.90 -6.90
N LEU A 76 -32.28 31.21 -7.03
CA LEU A 76 -32.16 31.93 -8.31
C LEU A 76 -30.72 31.97 -8.82
N GLU A 77 -29.75 32.16 -7.92
CA GLU A 77 -28.33 32.12 -8.24
C GLU A 77 -27.90 30.72 -8.72
N LEU A 78 -28.33 29.67 -8.00
CA LEU A 78 -28.11 28.29 -8.42
C LEU A 78 -28.72 28.01 -9.79
N LYS A 79 -29.95 28.46 -10.03
CA LYS A 79 -30.61 28.30 -11.34
C LYS A 79 -29.83 28.98 -12.46
N THR A 80 -29.38 30.21 -12.23
CA THR A 80 -28.59 30.97 -13.22
C THR A 80 -27.32 30.23 -13.58
N ILE A 81 -26.57 29.76 -12.58
CA ILE A 81 -25.35 28.96 -12.79
C ILE A 81 -25.65 27.67 -13.56
N LYS A 82 -26.77 27.00 -13.26
CA LYS A 82 -27.16 25.75 -13.94
C LYS A 82 -27.56 25.98 -15.40
N ASP A 83 -28.28 27.06 -15.68
CA ASP A 83 -28.66 27.44 -17.04
C ASP A 83 -27.39 27.82 -17.84
N GLU A 84 -26.43 28.52 -17.21
CA GLU A 84 -25.11 28.80 -17.78
C GLU A 84 -24.27 27.53 -18.01
N GLU A 85 -24.29 26.56 -17.09
CA GLU A 85 -23.61 25.27 -17.24
C GLU A 85 -24.18 24.47 -18.42
N GLN A 86 -25.51 24.47 -18.58
CA GLN A 86 -26.17 23.83 -19.72
C GLN A 86 -25.86 24.54 -21.04
N ALA A 87 -25.81 25.88 -21.04
CA ALA A 87 -25.38 26.65 -22.20
C ALA A 87 -23.92 26.37 -22.56
N ASN A 88 -23.04 26.31 -21.55
CA ASN A 88 -21.62 25.97 -21.72
C ASN A 88 -21.44 24.54 -22.25
N ALA A 89 -22.18 23.56 -21.74
CA ALA A 89 -22.16 22.19 -22.23
C ALA A 89 -22.58 22.12 -23.72
N THR A 90 -23.59 22.90 -24.11
CA THR A 90 -24.04 22.99 -25.51
C THR A 90 -22.97 23.63 -26.39
N ALA A 91 -22.37 24.74 -25.96
CA ALA A 91 -21.29 25.40 -26.67
C ALA A 91 -20.04 24.50 -26.81
N LEU A 92 -19.69 23.76 -25.75
CA LEU A 92 -18.61 22.76 -25.77
C LEU A 92 -18.90 21.63 -26.76
N ALA A 93 -20.14 21.13 -26.81
CA ALA A 93 -20.55 20.12 -27.78
C ALA A 93 -20.38 20.64 -29.22
N GLU A 94 -20.80 21.87 -29.51
CA GLU A 94 -20.60 22.49 -30.82
C GLU A 94 -19.12 22.68 -31.18
N ILE A 95 -18.29 23.11 -30.23
CA ILE A 95 -16.84 23.27 -30.44
C ILE A 95 -16.20 21.90 -30.75
N SER A 96 -16.59 20.85 -30.02
CA SER A 96 -16.06 19.49 -30.21
C SER A 96 -16.46 18.87 -31.56
N GLN A 97 -17.59 19.30 -32.15
CA GLN A 97 -18.00 18.88 -33.49
C GLN A 97 -17.23 19.62 -34.59
N LYS A 98 -16.81 20.86 -34.34
CA LYS A 98 -16.17 21.74 -35.35
C LYS A 98 -14.65 21.62 -35.37
N PHE A 99 -14.02 21.31 -34.24
CA PHE A 99 -12.57 21.27 -34.10
C PHE A 99 -12.11 19.97 -33.46
N SER A 100 -10.96 19.44 -33.91
CA SER A 100 -10.36 18.29 -33.23
C SER A 100 -9.79 18.71 -31.88
N ILE A 101 -9.77 17.78 -30.92
CA ILE A 101 -9.19 18.02 -29.58
C ILE A 101 -7.75 18.53 -29.68
N SER A 102 -6.94 18.03 -30.63
CA SER A 102 -5.58 18.51 -30.85
C SER A 102 -5.53 19.99 -31.28
N GLN A 103 -6.48 20.44 -32.11
CA GLN A 103 -6.57 21.84 -32.51
C GLN A 103 -6.99 22.73 -31.34
N ILE A 104 -7.99 22.29 -30.57
CA ILE A 104 -8.44 22.98 -29.36
C ILE A 104 -7.27 23.13 -28.37
N LEU A 105 -6.58 22.05 -28.03
CA LEU A 105 -5.41 22.09 -27.13
C LEU A 105 -4.28 22.97 -27.67
N SER A 106 -4.05 22.96 -29.00
CA SER A 106 -3.04 23.83 -29.60
C SER A 106 -3.38 25.32 -29.47
N SER A 107 -4.67 25.69 -29.49
CA SER A 107 -5.08 27.08 -29.29
C SER A 107 -4.85 27.56 -27.85
N TYR A 108 -4.92 26.66 -26.88
CA TYR A 108 -4.64 26.96 -25.47
C TYR A 108 -3.16 26.82 -25.09
N SER A 109 -2.28 26.39 -26.01
CA SER A 109 -0.85 26.19 -25.74
C SER A 109 -0.09 27.44 -25.27
N LYS A 110 -0.66 28.64 -25.45
CA LYS A 110 -0.10 29.93 -25.02
C LYS A 110 -0.99 30.67 -24.03
N ASP A 111 -2.07 30.03 -23.57
CA ASP A 111 -2.96 30.62 -22.58
C ASP A 111 -2.32 30.47 -21.19
N PRO A 112 -2.08 31.58 -20.46
CA PRO A 112 -1.53 31.54 -19.11
C PRO A 112 -2.33 30.66 -18.14
N ALA A 113 -3.66 30.56 -18.31
CA ALA A 113 -4.49 29.72 -17.46
C ALA A 113 -4.26 28.22 -17.72
N PHE A 114 -4.08 27.84 -18.99
CA PHE A 114 -3.74 26.46 -19.35
C PHE A 114 -2.32 26.11 -18.90
N GLU A 115 -1.39 27.07 -19.03
CA GLU A 115 -0.03 26.96 -18.53
C GLU A 115 0.01 26.74 -17.02
N GLU A 116 -0.75 27.53 -16.24
CA GLU A 116 -0.87 27.39 -14.79
C GLU A 116 -1.43 26.02 -14.37
N ILE A 117 -2.44 25.51 -15.07
CA ILE A 117 -3.00 24.18 -14.81
C ILE A 117 -1.96 23.09 -15.12
N ALA A 118 -1.27 23.18 -16.26
CA ALA A 118 -0.27 22.21 -16.68
C ALA A 118 0.93 22.16 -15.73
N TYR A 119 1.49 23.33 -15.37
CA TYR A 119 2.58 23.42 -14.42
C TYR A 119 2.14 23.13 -12.98
N GLY A 120 0.92 23.50 -12.59
CA GLY A 120 0.35 23.16 -11.30
C GLY A 120 0.22 21.65 -11.11
N LEU A 121 -0.29 20.95 -12.13
CA LEU A 121 -0.36 19.50 -12.15
C LEU A 121 1.05 18.87 -12.11
N ALA A 122 1.99 19.39 -12.90
CA ALA A 122 3.38 18.91 -12.90
C ALA A 122 4.05 19.09 -11.53
N LEU A 123 3.84 20.23 -10.88
CA LEU A 123 4.36 20.53 -9.54
C LEU A 123 3.74 19.63 -8.49
N GLN A 124 2.44 19.35 -8.57
CA GLN A 124 1.76 18.43 -7.66
C GLN A 124 2.24 16.98 -7.85
N VAL A 125 2.46 16.54 -9.09
CA VAL A 125 3.09 15.25 -9.39
C VAL A 125 4.48 15.17 -8.80
N LEU A 126 5.29 16.22 -8.94
CA LEU A 126 6.62 16.29 -8.31
C LEU A 126 6.54 16.21 -6.79
N ASN A 127 5.62 16.95 -6.16
CA ASN A 127 5.43 16.92 -4.71
C ASN A 127 4.95 15.55 -4.22
N LYS A 128 4.01 14.90 -4.91
CA LYS A 128 3.52 13.56 -4.56
C LYS A 128 4.60 12.51 -4.78
N THR A 129 5.41 12.65 -5.82
CA THR A 129 6.57 11.78 -6.08
C THR A 129 7.63 11.98 -5.00
N GLN A 130 7.93 13.22 -4.61
CA GLN A 130 8.86 13.52 -3.52
C GLN A 130 8.34 13.01 -2.17
N GLN A 131 7.04 13.14 -1.89
CA GLN A 131 6.39 12.56 -0.70
C GLN A 131 6.48 11.03 -0.71
N ALA A 132 6.29 10.40 -1.85
CA ALA A 132 6.46 8.97 -2.03
C ALA A 132 7.92 8.50 -1.87
N LEU A 133 8.89 9.31 -2.30
CA LEU A 133 10.32 9.05 -2.11
C LEU A 133 10.76 9.27 -0.67
N ALA A 134 10.17 10.26 0.03
CA ALA A 134 10.43 10.55 1.44
C ALA A 134 9.75 9.54 2.38
N ASN A 135 8.57 9.06 1.99
CA ASN A 135 7.83 7.99 2.66
C ASN A 135 7.71 6.79 1.71
N PRO A 136 8.83 6.11 1.38
CA PRO A 136 8.72 4.90 0.59
C PRO A 136 7.85 3.95 1.39
N VAL A 137 6.68 3.60 0.84
CA VAL A 137 5.94 2.43 1.30
C VAL A 137 6.97 1.32 1.18
N LYS A 138 7.51 0.92 2.33
CA LYS A 138 8.40 -0.22 2.41
C LYS A 138 7.51 -1.38 1.97
N THR A 139 7.51 -1.72 0.68
CA THR A 139 7.28 -3.08 0.18
C THR A 139 8.43 -3.93 0.71
N LYS A 140 8.46 -4.03 2.04
CA LYS A 140 9.19 -5.01 2.77
C LYS A 140 8.44 -6.30 2.49
N THR A 141 8.89 -7.04 1.50
CA THR A 141 9.41 -8.37 1.86
C THR A 141 10.25 -8.13 3.10
N GLN A 142 9.74 -8.52 4.27
CA GLN A 142 10.35 -8.21 5.55
C GLN A 142 11.74 -8.86 5.64
N ARG A 143 12.75 -8.20 5.09
CA ARG A 143 14.10 -8.20 5.66
C ARG A 143 14.18 -6.97 6.52
N ALA A 144 13.79 -7.14 7.78
CA ALA A 144 14.01 -6.15 8.81
C ALA A 144 15.52 -5.98 9.03
N LYS A 145 16.12 -4.99 8.35
CA LYS A 145 17.22 -4.24 8.96
C LYS A 145 16.60 -3.26 9.96
N THR A 146 17.02 -3.46 11.20
CA THR A 146 16.72 -2.75 12.44
C THR A 146 17.03 -1.26 12.35
N GLU A 147 15.99 -0.45 12.20
CA GLU A 147 15.91 0.84 12.92
C GLU A 147 15.28 0.54 14.28
N LYS A 148 15.97 0.95 15.34
CA LYS A 148 15.49 0.84 16.73
C LYS A 148 14.25 1.71 16.90
N THR A 149 13.09 1.15 16.61
CA THR A 149 11.86 1.51 17.33
C THR A 149 12.00 0.96 18.74
N PRO A 150 11.63 1.71 19.80
CA PRO A 150 11.33 1.09 21.09
C PRO A 150 10.18 0.14 20.79
N SER A 151 10.50 -1.14 20.66
CA SER A 151 9.49 -2.16 20.45
C SER A 151 8.91 -2.43 21.81
N ASP A 152 7.63 -2.14 21.99
CA ASP A 152 6.80 -2.63 23.10
C ASP A 152 6.64 -4.17 23.07
N LYS A 153 7.53 -4.89 22.35
CA LYS A 153 7.63 -6.35 22.40
C LYS A 153 8.71 -6.69 23.42
N PRO A 154 8.42 -7.51 24.44
CA PRO A 154 9.40 -7.94 25.42
C PRO A 154 10.67 -8.44 24.71
N LYS A 155 11.81 -7.89 25.13
CA LYS A 155 13.11 -8.30 24.60
C LYS A 155 13.35 -9.75 25.02
N LEU A 156 13.51 -10.64 24.05
CA LEU A 156 13.83 -12.04 24.33
C LEU A 156 15.16 -12.15 25.10
N ALA A 157 15.24 -13.08 26.05
CA ALA A 157 16.47 -13.43 26.74
C ALA A 157 17.50 -14.05 25.78
N SER A 158 18.76 -14.12 26.19
CA SER A 158 19.85 -14.69 25.39
C SER A 158 19.71 -16.21 25.18
N ALA A 159 19.08 -16.92 26.11
CA ALA A 159 18.73 -18.33 25.96
C ALA A 159 17.43 -18.65 26.71
N TYR A 160 16.83 -19.79 26.38
CA TYR A 160 15.63 -20.32 27.00
C TYR A 160 15.78 -21.81 27.25
N VAL A 161 15.27 -22.30 28.37
CA VAL A 161 15.03 -23.73 28.57
C VAL A 161 13.61 -24.04 28.09
N ILE A 162 13.50 -24.95 27.14
CA ILE A 162 12.24 -25.46 26.60
C ILE A 162 11.93 -26.77 27.30
N ASN A 163 10.77 -26.85 27.97
CA ASN A 163 10.36 -28.03 28.73
C ASN A 163 9.12 -28.67 28.09
N LYS A 164 9.05 -30.01 28.13
CA LYS A 164 7.85 -30.79 27.79
C LYS A 164 7.74 -31.98 28.74
N GLY A 165 6.91 -31.87 29.77
CA GLY A 165 6.88 -32.86 30.85
C GLY A 165 8.22 -32.84 31.62
N ASP A 166 8.87 -34.00 31.71
CA ASP A 166 10.15 -34.18 32.43
C ASP A 166 11.39 -33.89 31.55
N ASP A 167 11.21 -33.74 30.23
CA ASP A 167 12.30 -33.47 29.30
C ASP A 167 12.51 -31.96 29.12
N SER A 168 13.78 -31.54 29.04
CA SER A 168 14.18 -30.15 28.83
C SER A 168 15.35 -30.00 27.86
N VAL A 169 15.36 -28.91 27.10
CA VAL A 169 16.46 -28.58 26.19
C VAL A 169 16.72 -27.08 26.17
N VAL A 170 17.98 -26.67 26.07
CA VAL A 170 18.36 -25.26 26.00
C VAL A 170 18.41 -24.80 24.55
N MET A 171 17.76 -23.68 24.24
CA MET A 171 17.83 -23.00 22.96
C MET A 171 18.41 -21.60 23.12
N THR A 172 19.51 -21.31 22.41
CA THR A 172 20.17 -20.00 22.48
C THR A 172 19.63 -19.06 21.41
N ILE A 173 19.22 -17.83 21.77
CA ILE A 173 18.83 -16.80 20.81
C ILE A 173 20.08 -16.19 20.17
N ARG A 174 20.33 -16.55 18.91
CA ARG A 174 21.48 -16.10 18.11
C ARG A 174 21.08 -15.01 17.12
N ALA A 175 21.95 -14.03 16.92
CA ALA A 175 21.78 -12.95 15.95
C ALA A 175 22.89 -12.94 14.89
N GLY A 176 22.67 -12.27 13.76
CA GLY A 176 23.68 -12.13 12.70
C GLY A 176 24.00 -13.45 11.98
N ARG A 177 25.28 -13.69 11.65
CA ARG A 177 25.71 -14.90 10.92
C ARG A 177 25.40 -16.19 11.69
N ALA A 178 25.45 -16.16 13.02
CA ALA A 178 25.13 -17.30 13.87
C ALA A 178 23.64 -17.66 13.87
N ALA A 179 22.75 -16.73 13.49
CA ALA A 179 21.32 -17.02 13.38
C ALA A 179 21.03 -18.03 12.25
N ALA A 180 21.83 -18.00 11.18
CA ALA A 180 21.68 -18.87 10.01
C ALA A 180 22.31 -20.27 10.19
N ASN A 181 23.09 -20.48 11.26
CA ASN A 181 23.64 -21.79 11.60
C ASN A 181 22.66 -22.51 12.52
N LEU A 182 21.76 -23.29 11.95
CA LEU A 182 20.71 -24.02 12.66
C LEU A 182 21.26 -25.29 13.33
N SER A 183 22.33 -25.87 12.77
CA SER A 183 22.99 -27.07 13.31
C SER A 183 23.48 -26.90 14.76
N GLN A 184 23.76 -25.67 15.20
CA GLN A 184 24.17 -25.39 16.59
C GLN A 184 23.11 -25.68 17.64
N ASP A 185 21.84 -25.70 17.26
CA ASP A 185 20.71 -25.96 18.17
C ASP A 185 19.83 -27.09 17.59
N ALA A 186 20.43 -28.02 16.84
CA ALA A 186 19.72 -29.11 16.16
C ALA A 186 18.90 -29.98 17.13
N ASP A 187 19.45 -30.27 18.31
CA ASP A 187 18.75 -31.03 19.35
C ASP A 187 17.50 -30.30 19.87
N ALA A 188 17.57 -28.98 20.02
CA ALA A 188 16.43 -28.17 20.45
C ALA A 188 15.35 -28.09 19.36
N PHE A 189 15.74 -27.99 18.09
CA PHE A 189 14.82 -28.06 16.96
C PHE A 189 14.16 -29.45 16.85
N ALA A 190 14.93 -30.52 17.01
CA ALA A 190 14.44 -31.90 16.99
C ALA A 190 13.45 -32.17 18.13
N PHE A 191 13.71 -31.64 19.32
CA PHE A 191 12.81 -31.71 20.47
C PHE A 191 11.41 -31.12 20.19
N LEU A 192 11.36 -30.12 19.32
CA LEU A 192 10.14 -29.44 18.88
C LEU A 192 9.53 -30.04 17.60
N GLY A 193 10.14 -31.09 17.04
CA GLY A 193 9.67 -31.78 15.84
C GLY A 193 10.19 -31.21 14.51
N PHE A 194 11.21 -30.35 14.53
CA PHE A 194 11.87 -29.84 13.33
C PHE A 194 13.13 -30.64 12.99
N LYS A 195 13.43 -30.75 11.70
CA LYS A 195 14.70 -31.27 11.18
C LYS A 195 15.50 -30.15 10.53
N VAL A 196 16.82 -30.16 10.72
CA VAL A 196 17.72 -29.25 10.01
C VAL A 196 18.22 -29.94 8.75
N GLU A 197 17.91 -29.38 7.58
CA GLU A 197 18.38 -29.86 6.28
C GLU A 197 19.15 -28.76 5.55
N LYS A 198 19.90 -29.14 4.51
CA LYS A 198 20.69 -28.21 3.68
C LYS A 198 20.15 -28.20 2.26
N ASP A 199 20.03 -27.01 1.67
CA ASP A 199 19.64 -26.86 0.27
C ASP A 199 20.84 -27.08 -0.68
N ALA A 200 20.60 -26.92 -1.98
CA ALA A 200 21.63 -27.06 -3.01
C ALA A 200 22.80 -26.06 -2.84
N ASP A 201 22.57 -24.94 -2.15
CA ASP A 201 23.56 -23.90 -1.86
C ASP A 201 24.22 -24.11 -0.47
N LEU A 202 24.06 -25.31 0.12
CA LEU A 202 24.55 -25.69 1.46
C LEU A 202 23.99 -24.84 2.60
N LYS A 203 22.90 -24.13 2.37
CA LYS A 203 22.26 -23.29 3.37
C LYS A 203 21.27 -24.12 4.19
N GLU A 204 21.37 -23.97 5.51
CA GLU A 204 20.54 -24.71 6.45
C GLU A 204 19.13 -24.11 6.53
N PHE A 205 18.12 -24.98 6.53
CA PHE A 205 16.72 -24.65 6.72
C PHE A 205 16.02 -25.69 7.61
N LEU A 206 14.88 -25.31 8.19
CA LEU A 206 14.06 -26.21 9.01
C LEU A 206 13.01 -26.92 8.15
N VAL A 207 12.76 -28.19 8.46
CA VAL A 207 11.66 -28.98 7.92
C VAL A 207 10.78 -29.44 9.08
N PRO A 208 9.52 -28.98 9.16
CA PRO A 208 8.86 -28.05 8.25
C PRO A 208 9.43 -26.62 8.34
N ALA A 209 9.34 -25.85 7.24
CA ALA A 209 9.85 -24.48 7.18
C ALA A 209 8.96 -23.46 7.91
N ASN A 210 7.68 -23.81 8.08
CA ASN A 210 6.67 -23.03 8.78
C ASN A 210 6.00 -23.89 9.85
N PHE A 211 5.41 -23.25 10.86
CA PHE A 211 4.47 -23.86 11.79
C PHE A 211 3.16 -23.05 11.79
N THR A 212 2.05 -23.71 12.07
CA THR A 212 0.74 -23.08 12.14
C THR A 212 0.37 -22.81 13.59
N ASP A 213 -0.16 -21.63 13.88
CA ASP A 213 -0.71 -21.32 15.20
C ASP A 213 -2.14 -21.87 15.38
N LYS A 214 -2.67 -21.76 16.61
CA LYS A 214 -4.04 -22.19 16.96
C LYS A 214 -5.13 -21.41 16.20
N MET A 215 -4.80 -20.26 15.63
CA MET A 215 -5.72 -19.44 14.83
C MET A 215 -5.65 -19.79 13.34
N GLY A 216 -4.81 -20.75 12.94
CA GLY A 216 -4.64 -21.18 11.56
C GLY A 216 -3.67 -20.32 10.74
N ALA A 217 -2.94 -19.38 11.35
CA ALA A 217 -1.95 -18.58 10.66
C ALA A 217 -0.59 -19.30 10.59
N GLU A 218 0.05 -19.26 9.41
CA GLU A 218 1.40 -19.81 9.22
C GLU A 218 2.47 -18.80 9.62
N HIS A 219 3.44 -19.28 10.40
CA HIS A 219 4.61 -18.54 10.85
C HIS A 219 5.88 -19.24 10.37
N GLN A 220 6.86 -18.46 9.92
CA GLN A 220 8.17 -19.01 9.57
C GLN A 220 8.84 -19.61 10.81
N ALA A 221 9.37 -20.82 10.69
CA ALA A 221 10.12 -21.48 11.75
C ALA A 221 11.48 -20.80 11.94
N SER A 222 11.65 -20.15 13.09
CA SER A 222 12.89 -19.49 13.50
C SER A 222 12.98 -19.50 15.02
N ARG A 223 14.19 -19.43 15.61
CA ARG A 223 14.34 -19.43 17.09
C ARG A 223 13.44 -18.39 17.76
N PRO A 224 13.40 -17.11 17.32
CA PRO A 224 12.55 -16.11 17.96
C PRO A 224 11.05 -16.35 17.78
N SER A 225 10.61 -16.85 16.62
CA SER A 225 9.18 -17.10 16.37
C SER A 225 8.67 -18.30 17.15
N ILE A 226 9.48 -19.36 17.26
CA ILE A 226 9.18 -20.55 18.05
C ILE A 226 9.08 -20.21 19.53
N ILE A 227 10.08 -19.50 20.09
CA ILE A 227 10.06 -19.13 21.52
C ILE A 227 8.84 -18.26 21.85
N ARG A 228 8.54 -17.27 21.00
CA ARG A 228 7.33 -16.43 21.19
C ARG A 228 6.05 -17.25 21.11
N ALA A 229 5.96 -18.19 20.18
CA ALA A 229 4.77 -19.00 20.04
C ALA A 229 4.53 -19.92 21.25
N ILE A 230 5.60 -20.40 21.89
CA ILE A 230 5.50 -21.16 23.15
C ILE A 230 5.16 -20.23 24.33
N GLU A 231 5.81 -19.07 24.43
CA GLU A 231 5.57 -18.08 25.50
C GLU A 231 4.13 -17.54 25.48
N GLU A 232 3.64 -17.17 24.30
CA GLU A 232 2.27 -16.67 24.07
C GLU A 232 1.23 -17.80 24.00
N LYS A 233 1.66 -19.07 24.07
CA LYS A 233 0.82 -20.28 23.96
C LYS A 233 -0.03 -20.33 22.67
N THR A 234 0.48 -19.73 21.60
CA THR A 234 -0.18 -19.68 20.29
C THR A 234 0.12 -20.90 19.43
N ALA A 235 1.19 -21.66 19.72
CA ALA A 235 1.49 -22.96 19.11
C ALA A 235 2.22 -23.90 20.09
N PHE A 236 2.58 -25.11 19.65
CA PHE A 236 3.38 -26.09 20.42
C PHE A 236 2.77 -26.48 21.77
N GLU A 237 1.57 -27.08 21.74
CA GLU A 237 0.87 -27.49 22.96
C GLU A 237 1.69 -28.47 23.82
N GLY A 238 1.69 -28.22 25.13
CA GLY A 238 2.43 -29.01 26.11
C GLY A 238 3.89 -28.57 26.32
N PHE A 239 4.39 -27.63 25.52
CA PHE A 239 5.71 -27.03 25.75
C PHE A 239 5.60 -25.77 26.62
N THR A 240 6.63 -25.52 27.43
CA THR A 240 6.81 -24.27 28.17
C THR A 240 8.23 -23.75 28.00
N VAL A 241 8.42 -22.45 28.13
CA VAL A 241 9.75 -21.82 28.05
C VAL A 241 10.04 -20.99 29.30
N THR A 242 11.27 -21.09 29.79
CA THR A 242 11.77 -20.24 30.88
C THR A 242 13.07 -19.56 30.45
N PRO A 243 13.22 -18.24 30.67
CA PRO A 243 14.47 -17.54 30.39
C PRO A 243 15.64 -18.23 31.10
N TYR A 244 16.72 -18.45 30.35
CA TYR A 244 17.96 -19.03 30.85
C TYR A 244 19.10 -18.04 30.59
N GLN A 245 19.82 -17.66 31.63
CA GLN A 245 21.11 -17.00 31.49
C GLN A 245 22.19 -18.05 31.75
N PRO A 246 22.98 -18.44 30.73
CA PRO A 246 24.18 -19.21 31.00
C PRO A 246 25.11 -18.34 31.87
N GLU A 247 25.57 -18.89 32.99
CA GLU A 247 26.66 -18.28 33.76
C GLU A 247 27.89 -18.17 32.84
N GLU A 248 28.55 -17.00 32.86
CA GLU A 248 29.74 -16.68 32.05
C GLU A 248 30.94 -17.57 32.36
#